data_AF-A0A969GC65-F1
#
_entry.id   AF-A0A969GC65-F1
#
_cell.length_a   1.000
_cell.length_b   1.000
_cell.length_c   1.000
_cell.angle_alpha   90.00
_cell.angle_beta   90.00
_cell.angle_gamma   90.00
#
_symmetry.space_group_name_H-M   'P 1'
#
loop_
_entity.id
_entity.type
_entity.pdbx_description
1 polymer ?
#
loop_
_entity_poly.entity_id
_entity_poly.type
_entity_poly.pdbx_seq_one_letter_code
_entity_poly.pdbx_strand_id
1 'polypeptide(L)'
;MKGIKYGVIGLCFVVFAMTKSYGQVTTFSEDPKVFLDELNKYVNASTKPMKPIFDKFSEDILGNKYTPEQFLKIREVANMMVERKMRSNPYFLAYLECLNAMERKGLIGKQFEDWMLVNTNLLMELKRSKNADYESYLQFCVDLFNNSALRYSSSGLTWMVTTSEYQFKYKDEVPFVMTDKHDLIGIRKVDSIVVKNTSGIYYPLTNIWKGNKGSVDWSRTGFSDKVYCTFNNYEVDTKTNTYQVDTVTFHHPTFFNEPIEGSFEDKVIVVTGNEVSYPRFESFDKSLAIDNVGDHINYRGGFRLEGSSVIGFGDRLNPAEMDFLKQNGDLAINTKSERYLIRRGEKVIAQDVRASLYFEKDSIYHPNIDFRFDIKERQLVMTRQGNGSSKIAFFDSYHQLEMEVDKVAWQIDSDFIEIGQAGLQNVSDREKKGQFESLAYYNDRDYRRVQNIADYNPISTMRNYSETLGTRELDANLLAKQFNPRLDLVSIKGLLNNLVEDGFIFYDDEREIVYVKEKTFHYAEASTKKRDYDVIRAISESKETNGILDLNTNELRLKGVKGVDLSEEQLVGLRPKDENLVFKKNRDMDFDGVAFAGYGAF
;
A
#
# COMPACT_ATOMS: atom_id res chain seq x y z
N MET A 1 -65.10 -7.92 94.35
CA MET A 1 -64.03 -8.19 95.34
C MET A 1 -62.92 -8.97 94.68
N LYS A 2 -61.69 -8.65 95.08
CA LYS A 2 -60.40 -9.19 94.61
C LYS A 2 -60.34 -10.73 94.65
N GLY A 3 -59.55 -11.32 93.75
CA GLY A 3 -59.23 -12.75 93.78
C GLY A 3 -58.19 -13.21 92.75
N ILE A 4 -56.93 -12.79 92.97
CA ILE A 4 -55.65 -13.51 92.76
C ILE A 4 -55.51 -14.36 91.47
N LYS A 5 -54.64 -13.90 90.56
CA LYS A 5 -54.03 -14.68 89.45
C LYS A 5 -52.77 -15.39 89.96
N TYR A 6 -52.68 -16.70 89.78
CA TYR A 6 -51.43 -17.46 89.88
C TYR A 6 -50.70 -17.43 88.52
N GLY A 7 -49.46 -16.93 88.53
CA GLY A 7 -48.56 -16.95 87.39
C GLY A 7 -47.79 -18.27 87.32
N VAL A 8 -47.74 -18.87 86.13
CA VAL A 8 -46.88 -20.01 85.79
C VAL A 8 -45.53 -19.46 85.32
N ILE A 9 -44.46 -19.84 86.02
CA ILE A 9 -43.07 -19.52 85.66
C ILE A 9 -42.58 -20.61 84.70
N GLY A 10 -42.35 -20.23 83.44
CA GLY A 10 -41.65 -21.05 82.44
C GLY A 10 -40.16 -20.73 82.45
N LEU A 11 -39.34 -21.71 82.83
CA LEU A 11 -37.87 -21.63 82.87
C LEU A 11 -37.32 -21.72 81.43
N CYS A 12 -36.87 -20.60 80.85
CA CYS A 12 -36.14 -20.59 79.57
C CYS A 12 -34.64 -20.81 79.81
N PHE A 13 -34.13 -21.97 79.39
CA PHE A 13 -32.71 -22.23 79.25
C PHE A 13 -32.18 -21.51 78.00
N VAL A 14 -31.37 -20.46 78.18
CA VAL A 14 -30.62 -19.80 77.10
C VAL A 14 -29.33 -20.57 76.88
N VAL A 15 -29.25 -21.33 75.78
CA VAL A 15 -28.00 -21.91 75.28
C VAL A 15 -27.19 -20.80 74.62
N PHE A 16 -26.11 -20.37 75.27
CA PHE A 16 -25.10 -19.50 74.65
C PHE A 16 -24.31 -20.33 73.63
N ALA A 17 -24.66 -20.21 72.36
CA ALA A 17 -23.79 -20.64 71.27
C ALA A 17 -22.63 -19.64 71.18
N MET A 18 -21.45 -20.03 71.67
CA MET A 18 -20.22 -19.30 71.37
C MET A 18 -19.92 -19.46 69.87
N THR A 19 -20.29 -18.46 69.06
CA THR A 19 -19.70 -18.30 67.75
C THR A 19 -18.26 -17.84 67.95
N LYS A 20 -17.28 -18.68 67.56
CA LYS A 20 -15.91 -18.22 67.40
C LYS A 20 -15.92 -17.16 66.29
N SER A 21 -15.92 -15.89 66.68
CA SER A 21 -15.53 -14.81 65.80
C SER A 21 -14.05 -15.00 65.50
N TYR A 22 -13.72 -15.51 64.31
CA TYR A 22 -12.35 -15.56 63.84
C TYR A 22 -11.93 -14.14 63.45
N GLY A 23 -10.86 -13.64 64.08
CA GLY A 23 -10.27 -12.36 63.71
C GLY A 23 -9.93 -12.33 62.22
N GLN A 24 -10.14 -11.18 61.60
CA GLN A 24 -9.68 -10.92 60.24
C GLN A 24 -8.16 -11.11 60.21
N VAL A 25 -7.64 -12.03 59.39
CA VAL A 25 -6.19 -12.25 59.26
C VAL A 25 -5.56 -10.92 58.86
N THR A 26 -4.69 -10.38 59.72
CA THR A 26 -3.94 -9.14 59.46
C THR A 26 -2.54 -9.43 58.94
N THR A 27 -1.96 -10.58 59.31
CA THR A 27 -0.66 -11.07 58.86
C THR A 27 -0.62 -12.60 58.92
N PHE A 28 0.05 -13.24 57.97
CA PHE A 28 0.27 -14.69 57.93
C PHE A 28 1.50 -15.12 58.74
N SER A 29 1.46 -16.35 59.27
CA SER A 29 2.52 -16.98 60.08
C SER A 29 3.84 -17.22 59.35
N GLU A 30 4.97 -17.20 60.07
CA GLU A 30 6.29 -17.59 59.54
C GLU A 30 6.49 -19.11 59.44
N ASP A 31 5.65 -19.90 60.11
CA ASP A 31 5.66 -21.35 59.96
C ASP A 31 4.97 -21.74 58.63
N PRO A 32 5.62 -22.46 57.72
CA PRO A 32 5.05 -22.79 56.41
C PRO A 32 3.73 -23.55 56.45
N LYS A 33 3.52 -24.43 57.44
CA LYS A 33 2.26 -25.20 57.53
C LYS A 33 1.12 -24.32 58.03
N VAL A 34 1.38 -23.52 59.07
CA VAL A 34 0.40 -22.57 59.61
C VAL A 34 0.08 -21.49 58.56
N PHE A 35 1.07 -21.01 57.82
CA PHE A 35 0.89 -20.10 56.68
C PHE A 35 -0.08 -20.66 55.64
N LEU A 36 0.13 -21.91 55.20
CA LEU A 36 -0.74 -22.54 54.22
C LEU A 36 -2.17 -22.70 54.75
N ASP A 37 -2.35 -23.09 56.02
CA ASP A 37 -3.68 -23.20 56.64
C ASP A 37 -4.42 -21.86 56.70
N GLU A 38 -3.72 -20.78 57.04
CA GLU A 38 -4.26 -19.42 57.09
C GLU A 38 -4.57 -18.89 55.69
N LEU A 39 -3.64 -19.07 54.74
CA LEU A 39 -3.81 -18.66 53.36
C LEU A 39 -4.97 -19.42 52.71
N ASN A 40 -5.08 -20.73 52.94
CA ASN A 40 -6.20 -21.56 52.46
C ASN A 40 -7.55 -20.99 52.91
N LYS A 41 -7.68 -20.67 54.21
CA LYS A 41 -8.90 -20.07 54.76
C LYS A 41 -9.21 -18.71 54.12
N TYR A 42 -8.17 -17.93 53.82
CA TYR A 42 -8.32 -16.63 53.18
C TYR A 42 -8.75 -16.74 51.71
N VAL A 43 -8.09 -17.59 50.91
CA VAL A 43 -8.29 -17.64 49.46
C VAL A 43 -9.45 -18.56 49.03
N ASN A 44 -9.69 -19.66 49.74
CA ASN A 44 -10.72 -20.64 49.36
C ASN A 44 -12.09 -20.40 50.00
N ALA A 45 -12.32 -19.25 50.62
CA ALA A 45 -13.61 -18.88 51.20
C ALA A 45 -14.73 -18.67 50.15
N SER A 46 -14.44 -18.57 48.84
CA SER A 46 -15.47 -18.13 47.87
C SER A 46 -15.34 -18.45 46.37
N THR A 47 -14.33 -19.18 45.84
CA THR A 47 -14.27 -19.42 44.35
C THR A 47 -13.69 -20.78 43.91
N LYS A 48 -14.24 -21.37 42.84
CA LYS A 48 -13.83 -22.67 42.25
C LYS A 48 -12.45 -22.73 41.54
N PRO A 49 -11.92 -21.70 40.84
CA PRO A 49 -10.65 -21.81 40.12
C PRO A 49 -9.41 -21.78 41.01
N MET A 50 -9.53 -21.31 42.26
CA MET A 50 -8.41 -21.17 43.19
C MET A 50 -7.84 -22.51 43.69
N LYS A 51 -8.72 -23.49 43.94
CA LYS A 51 -8.35 -24.72 44.64
C LYS A 51 -7.17 -25.48 43.98
N PRO A 52 -7.18 -25.77 42.66
CA PRO A 52 -6.06 -26.47 42.03
C PRO A 52 -4.74 -25.69 42.07
N ILE A 53 -4.80 -24.36 41.91
CA ILE A 53 -3.64 -23.48 41.97
C ILE A 53 -3.06 -23.47 43.39
N PHE A 54 -3.91 -23.34 44.40
CA PHE A 54 -3.51 -23.38 45.80
C PHE A 54 -2.95 -24.74 46.22
N ASP A 55 -3.60 -25.84 45.82
CA ASP A 55 -3.17 -27.19 46.16
C ASP A 55 -1.77 -27.46 45.58
N LYS A 56 -1.49 -27.00 44.35
CA LYS A 56 -0.15 -27.11 43.74
C LYS A 56 0.89 -26.24 44.48
N PHE A 57 0.56 -24.99 44.78
CA PHE A 57 1.45 -24.11 45.52
C PHE A 57 1.80 -24.69 46.90
N SER A 58 0.81 -25.29 47.58
CA SER A 58 1.00 -25.95 48.87
C SER A 58 1.94 -27.15 48.78
N GLU A 59 1.80 -27.96 47.73
CA GLU A 59 2.72 -29.06 47.43
C GLU A 59 4.16 -28.56 47.28
N ASP A 60 4.37 -27.47 46.54
CA ASP A 60 5.71 -26.93 46.28
C ASP A 60 6.37 -26.36 47.54
N ILE A 61 5.60 -25.70 48.41
CA ILE A 61 6.08 -25.22 49.71
C ILE A 61 6.48 -26.39 50.62
N LEU A 62 5.62 -27.40 50.75
CA LEU A 62 5.89 -28.59 51.59
C LEU A 62 6.99 -29.47 51.01
N GLY A 63 7.17 -29.46 49.69
CA GLY A 63 8.23 -30.13 48.96
C GLY A 63 9.58 -29.41 48.99
N ASN A 64 9.72 -28.32 49.76
CA ASN A 64 10.93 -27.50 49.87
C ASN A 64 11.45 -26.98 48.51
N LYS A 65 10.54 -26.60 47.61
CA LYS A 65 10.90 -26.01 46.31
C LYS A 65 11.39 -24.56 46.43
N TYR A 66 11.14 -23.92 47.56
CA TYR A 66 11.57 -22.57 47.89
C TYR A 66 12.54 -22.62 49.07
N THR A 67 13.60 -21.81 49.01
CA THR A 67 14.48 -21.60 50.17
C THR A 67 13.75 -20.84 51.29
N PRO A 68 14.23 -20.90 52.54
CA PRO A 68 13.65 -20.12 53.63
C PRO A 68 13.52 -18.63 53.31
N GLU A 69 14.54 -18.02 52.69
CA GLU A 69 14.54 -16.61 52.30
C GLU A 69 13.48 -16.30 51.23
N GLN A 70 13.34 -17.18 50.23
CA GLN A 70 12.31 -17.04 49.20
C GLN A 70 10.91 -17.17 49.80
N PHE A 71 10.71 -18.09 50.75
CA PHE A 71 9.44 -18.23 51.47
C PHE A 71 9.09 -16.96 52.27
N LEU A 72 10.05 -16.35 52.97
CA LEU A 72 9.83 -15.09 53.68
C LEU A 72 9.34 -13.98 52.74
N LYS A 73 9.96 -13.85 51.56
CA LYS A 73 9.52 -12.88 50.54
C LYS A 73 8.11 -13.18 50.03
N ILE A 74 7.78 -14.45 49.78
CA ILE A 74 6.43 -14.86 49.34
C ILE A 74 5.39 -14.44 50.38
N ARG A 75 5.70 -14.69 51.66
CA ARG A 75 4.84 -14.28 52.78
C ARG A 75 4.70 -12.77 52.86
N GLU A 76 5.78 -12.01 52.67
CA GLU A 76 5.77 -10.55 52.71
C GLU A 76 4.80 -9.96 51.69
N VAL A 77 4.91 -10.36 50.42
CA VAL A 77 4.00 -9.92 49.35
C VAL A 77 2.56 -10.29 49.67
N ALA A 78 2.32 -11.52 50.15
CA ALA A 78 0.98 -11.96 50.56
C ALA A 78 0.40 -11.07 51.68
N ASN A 79 1.21 -10.70 52.68
CA ASN A 79 0.79 -9.80 53.77
C ASN A 79 0.46 -8.40 53.26
N MET A 80 1.27 -7.83 52.37
CA MET A 80 1.01 -6.53 51.75
C MET A 80 -0.30 -6.53 50.96
N MET A 81 -0.62 -7.64 50.26
CA MET A 81 -1.88 -7.81 49.55
C MET A 81 -3.08 -7.87 50.52
N VAL A 82 -2.96 -8.56 51.66
CA VAL A 82 -3.99 -8.60 52.72
C VAL A 82 -4.22 -7.22 53.32
N GLU A 83 -3.15 -6.48 53.64
CA GLU A 83 -3.23 -5.13 54.21
C GLU A 83 -3.97 -4.16 53.27
N ARG A 84 -3.73 -4.31 51.96
CA ARG A 84 -4.43 -3.56 50.90
C ARG A 84 -5.83 -4.09 50.60
N LYS A 85 -6.32 -5.08 51.36
CA LYS A 85 -7.66 -5.70 51.23
C LYS A 85 -7.91 -6.29 49.84
N MET A 86 -6.88 -6.84 49.21
CA MET A 86 -6.99 -7.47 47.89
C MET A 86 -7.78 -8.79 47.99
N ARG A 87 -8.67 -9.02 47.04
CA ARG A 87 -9.55 -10.20 47.02
C ARG A 87 -8.80 -11.46 46.59
N SER A 88 -9.32 -12.62 46.97
CA SER A 88 -8.83 -13.93 46.53
C SER A 88 -8.69 -14.06 45.00
N ASN A 89 -9.76 -13.72 44.26
CA ASN A 89 -9.75 -13.57 42.80
C ASN A 89 -10.02 -12.09 42.48
N PRO A 90 -9.21 -11.42 41.64
CA PRO A 90 -8.14 -11.98 40.79
C PRO A 90 -6.72 -11.98 41.37
N TYR A 91 -6.48 -11.24 42.46
CA TYR A 91 -5.12 -10.94 42.92
C TYR A 91 -4.33 -12.16 43.41
N PHE A 92 -4.81 -12.85 44.45
CA PHE A 92 -4.10 -14.03 44.98
C PHE A 92 -4.07 -15.16 43.96
N LEU A 93 -5.11 -15.27 43.12
CA LEU A 93 -5.16 -16.27 42.06
C LEU A 93 -3.97 -16.12 41.11
N ALA A 94 -3.78 -14.91 40.55
CA ALA A 94 -2.69 -14.63 39.62
C ALA A 94 -1.31 -14.71 40.31
N TYR A 95 -1.20 -14.26 41.56
CA TYR A 95 0.05 -14.33 42.32
C TYR A 95 0.51 -15.78 42.56
N LEU A 96 -0.39 -16.65 43.02
CA LEU A 96 -0.08 -18.07 43.22
C LEU A 96 0.15 -18.81 41.90
N GLU A 97 -0.57 -18.43 40.85
CA GLU A 97 -0.35 -18.97 39.51
C GLU A 97 1.04 -18.60 38.97
N CYS A 98 1.52 -17.37 39.22
CA CYS A 98 2.89 -16.97 38.88
C CYS A 98 3.93 -17.87 39.58
N LEU A 99 3.80 -18.07 40.89
CA LEU A 99 4.73 -18.91 41.66
C LEU A 99 4.77 -20.35 41.14
N ASN A 100 3.61 -20.96 40.91
CA ASN A 100 3.52 -22.29 40.33
C ASN A 100 4.11 -22.36 38.92
N ALA A 101 3.85 -21.34 38.09
CA ALA A 101 4.40 -21.26 36.74
C ALA A 101 5.92 -21.16 36.76
N MET A 102 6.48 -20.35 37.67
CA MET A 102 7.92 -20.18 37.82
C MET A 102 8.61 -21.46 38.31
N GLU A 103 8.05 -22.19 39.28
CA GLU A 103 8.58 -23.49 39.73
C GLU A 103 8.58 -24.48 38.56
N ARG A 104 7.42 -24.66 37.92
CA ARG A 104 7.23 -25.60 36.81
C ARG A 104 8.16 -25.34 35.64
N LYS A 105 8.45 -24.07 35.35
CA LYS A 105 9.30 -23.64 34.23
C LYS A 105 10.78 -23.47 34.62
N GLY A 106 11.14 -23.71 35.88
CA GLY A 106 12.51 -23.56 36.37
C GLY A 106 13.01 -22.11 36.41
N LEU A 107 12.10 -21.13 36.55
CA LEU A 107 12.39 -19.69 36.58
C LEU A 107 12.75 -19.17 37.98
N ILE A 108 12.53 -19.97 39.02
CA ILE A 108 12.77 -19.57 40.42
C ILE A 108 14.24 -19.14 40.65
N GLY A 109 15.21 -19.86 40.09
CA GLY A 109 16.63 -19.52 40.25
C GLY A 109 17.10 -18.32 39.42
N LYS A 110 16.27 -17.80 38.52
CA LYS A 110 16.66 -16.79 37.52
C LYS A 110 15.92 -15.47 37.70
N GLN A 111 14.58 -15.51 37.78
CA GLN A 111 13.74 -14.31 37.79
C GLN A 111 13.08 -14.00 39.13
N PHE A 112 13.10 -14.92 40.10
CA PHE A 112 12.37 -14.76 41.36
C PHE A 112 12.74 -13.48 42.11
N GLU A 113 14.04 -13.20 42.23
CA GLU A 113 14.54 -12.06 43.00
C GLU A 113 14.08 -10.72 42.42
N ASP A 114 14.32 -10.51 41.13
CA ASP A 114 13.89 -9.31 40.41
C ASP A 114 12.36 -9.19 40.41
N TRP A 115 11.63 -10.30 40.22
CA TRP A 115 10.16 -10.32 40.25
C TRP A 115 9.59 -9.94 41.62
N MET A 116 10.13 -10.50 42.70
CA MET A 116 9.68 -10.18 44.06
C MET A 116 9.97 -8.72 44.41
N LEU A 117 11.13 -8.19 44.03
CA LEU A 117 11.46 -6.78 44.20
C LEU A 117 10.44 -5.86 43.52
N VAL A 118 10.04 -6.17 42.27
CA VAL A 118 9.02 -5.41 41.56
C VAL A 118 7.65 -5.51 42.24
N ASN A 119 7.24 -6.69 42.71
CA ASN A 119 5.97 -6.85 43.44
C ASN A 119 5.96 -6.00 44.73
N THR A 120 7.03 -6.04 45.52
CA THR A 120 7.15 -5.24 46.75
C THR A 120 7.07 -3.75 46.44
N ASN A 121 7.85 -3.25 45.47
CA ASN A 121 7.84 -1.84 45.09
C ASN A 121 6.46 -1.38 44.58
N LEU A 122 5.81 -2.17 43.73
CA LEU A 122 4.45 -1.87 43.25
C LEU A 122 3.45 -1.78 44.40
N LEU A 123 3.52 -2.68 45.38
CA LEU A 123 2.59 -2.68 46.51
C LEU A 123 2.87 -1.54 47.51
N MET A 124 4.14 -1.12 47.67
CA MET A 124 4.54 0.00 48.52
C MET A 124 4.19 1.36 47.91
N GLU A 125 4.50 1.56 46.64
CA GLU A 125 4.48 2.88 46.01
C GLU A 125 3.17 3.19 45.27
N LEU A 126 2.50 2.19 44.67
CA LEU A 126 1.23 2.45 44.01
C LEU A 126 0.18 2.92 45.02
N LYS A 127 -0.61 3.92 44.62
CA LYS A 127 -1.82 4.31 45.36
C LYS A 127 -2.82 3.15 45.39
N ARG A 128 -3.55 2.99 46.50
CA ARG A 128 -4.59 1.94 46.65
C ARG A 128 -5.68 2.00 45.56
N SER A 129 -5.95 3.19 45.00
CA SER A 129 -6.88 3.36 43.88
C SER A 129 -6.39 2.74 42.56
N LYS A 130 -5.09 2.43 42.44
CA LYS A 130 -4.44 1.80 41.29
C LYS A 130 -4.19 0.29 41.47
N ASN A 131 -4.93 -0.38 42.38
CA ASN A 131 -4.76 -1.83 42.56
C ASN A 131 -5.02 -2.63 41.26
N ALA A 132 -5.85 -2.12 40.35
CA ALA A 132 -6.08 -2.73 39.03
C ALA A 132 -4.80 -2.77 38.15
N ASP A 133 -3.86 -1.83 38.34
CA ASP A 133 -2.58 -1.85 37.63
C ASP A 133 -1.70 -3.00 38.12
N TYR A 134 -1.71 -3.27 39.43
CA TYR A 134 -1.02 -4.43 40.02
C TYR A 134 -1.65 -5.76 39.56
N GLU A 135 -2.97 -5.84 39.48
CA GLU A 135 -3.67 -6.98 38.87
C GLU A 135 -3.23 -7.21 37.41
N SER A 136 -3.20 -6.14 36.61
CA SER A 136 -2.78 -6.20 35.21
C SER A 136 -1.32 -6.65 35.07
N TYR A 137 -0.44 -6.20 35.97
CA TYR A 137 0.95 -6.66 36.03
C TYR A 137 1.06 -8.15 36.40
N LEU A 138 0.31 -8.63 37.40
CA LEU A 138 0.30 -10.05 37.76
C LEU A 138 -0.23 -10.91 36.62
N GLN A 139 -1.30 -10.49 35.94
CA GLN A 139 -1.84 -11.21 34.79
C GLN A 139 -0.82 -11.28 33.64
N PHE A 140 -0.11 -10.19 33.37
CA PHE A 140 1.02 -10.21 32.44
C PHE A 140 2.10 -11.23 32.84
N CYS A 141 2.45 -11.31 34.13
CA CYS A 141 3.43 -12.28 34.61
C CYS A 141 2.95 -13.72 34.41
N VAL A 142 1.67 -14.00 34.67
CA VAL A 142 1.05 -15.31 34.38
C VAL A 142 1.23 -15.67 32.90
N ASP A 143 0.92 -14.75 31.99
CA ASP A 143 1.04 -14.97 30.55
C ASP A 143 2.50 -15.16 30.10
N LEU A 144 3.43 -14.37 30.64
CA LEU A 144 4.85 -14.47 30.34
C LEU A 144 5.44 -15.80 30.83
N PHE A 145 5.14 -16.22 32.06
CA PHE A 145 5.69 -17.46 32.63
C PHE A 145 5.11 -18.70 31.97
N ASN A 146 3.80 -18.71 31.70
CA ASN A 146 3.15 -19.89 31.11
C ASN A 146 3.42 -20.02 29.62
N ASN A 147 3.31 -18.91 28.89
CA ASN A 147 3.19 -18.90 27.44
C ASN A 147 4.36 -18.19 26.76
N SER A 148 5.33 -17.64 27.51
CA SER A 148 6.37 -16.76 26.95
C SER A 148 5.77 -15.59 26.17
N ALA A 149 4.57 -15.16 26.58
CA ALA A 149 3.80 -14.13 25.91
C ALA A 149 3.95 -12.80 26.67
N LEU A 150 4.44 -11.77 25.98
CA LEU A 150 4.38 -10.39 26.48
C LEU A 150 2.94 -9.88 26.53
N ARG A 151 2.11 -10.37 25.60
CA ARG A 151 0.68 -10.15 25.59
C ARG A 151 -0.03 -11.37 25.01
N TYR A 152 -0.85 -12.02 25.82
CA TYR A 152 -1.64 -13.17 25.38
C TYR A 152 -3.06 -12.76 24.98
N SER A 153 -3.58 -13.40 23.93
CA SER A 153 -5.00 -13.30 23.57
C SER A 153 -5.47 -14.60 22.94
N SER A 154 -6.56 -15.16 23.47
CA SER A 154 -7.12 -16.43 22.99
C SER A 154 -7.80 -16.32 21.62
N SER A 155 -8.24 -15.13 21.23
CA SER A 155 -8.95 -14.87 19.95
C SER A 155 -8.30 -13.75 19.11
N GLY A 156 -7.43 -12.96 19.73
CA GLY A 156 -6.73 -11.84 19.14
C GLY A 156 -5.29 -12.16 18.76
N LEU A 157 -4.49 -11.10 18.66
CA LEU A 157 -3.05 -11.19 18.45
C LEU A 157 -2.34 -11.51 19.76
N THR A 158 -1.45 -12.50 19.72
CA THR A 158 -0.55 -12.84 20.82
C THR A 158 0.87 -12.45 20.45
N TRP A 159 1.56 -11.72 21.32
CA TRP A 159 2.98 -11.35 21.16
C TRP A 159 3.85 -12.17 22.11
N MET A 160 4.83 -12.87 21.56
CA MET A 160 5.69 -13.82 22.27
C MET A 160 7.16 -13.48 22.09
N VAL A 161 7.96 -13.92 23.05
CA VAL A 161 9.43 -13.87 22.99
C VAL A 161 9.98 -15.30 22.97
N THR A 162 11.05 -15.52 22.20
CA THR A 162 11.71 -16.84 22.12
C THR A 162 12.74 -17.09 23.22
N THR A 163 12.92 -16.16 24.16
CA THR A 163 13.87 -16.26 25.26
C THR A 163 13.21 -16.53 26.61
N SER A 164 13.90 -17.29 27.46
CA SER A 164 13.60 -17.40 28.89
C SER A 164 14.49 -16.53 29.77
N GLU A 165 15.41 -15.76 29.17
CA GLU A 165 16.34 -14.85 29.85
C GLU A 165 15.81 -13.41 29.75
N TYR A 166 15.34 -12.90 30.88
CA TYR A 166 14.81 -11.55 31.03
C TYR A 166 14.85 -11.11 32.49
N GLN A 167 14.83 -9.80 32.71
CA GLN A 167 14.90 -9.18 34.02
C GLN A 167 13.69 -8.30 34.28
N PHE A 168 13.07 -8.45 35.45
CA PHE A 168 12.04 -7.52 35.91
C PHE A 168 12.71 -6.31 36.52
N LYS A 169 12.25 -5.12 36.13
CA LYS A 169 12.72 -3.86 36.67
C LYS A 169 11.53 -2.95 36.96
N TYR A 170 11.77 -1.97 37.80
CA TYR A 170 10.76 -1.02 38.22
C TYR A 170 11.42 0.34 38.42
N LYS A 171 10.78 1.39 37.88
CA LYS A 171 11.24 2.77 38.02
C LYS A 171 10.04 3.71 37.94
N ASP A 172 9.96 4.68 38.85
CA ASP A 172 8.96 5.76 38.84
C ASP A 172 7.50 5.27 38.69
N GLU A 173 7.04 4.33 39.53
CA GLU A 173 5.72 3.68 39.42
C GLU A 173 5.49 2.77 38.20
N VAL A 174 6.50 2.51 37.37
CA VAL A 174 6.36 1.73 36.13
C VAL A 174 7.18 0.43 36.19
N PRO A 175 6.52 -0.75 36.21
CA PRO A 175 7.19 -2.02 36.04
C PRO A 175 7.47 -2.28 34.55
N PHE A 176 8.60 -2.91 34.25
CA PHE A 176 8.96 -3.31 32.88
C PHE A 176 9.83 -4.56 32.88
N VAL A 177 9.89 -5.23 31.74
CA VAL A 177 10.75 -6.40 31.52
C VAL A 177 11.80 -6.08 30.47
N MET A 178 13.06 -6.27 30.83
CA MET A 178 14.19 -6.17 29.92
C MET A 178 14.56 -7.55 29.40
N THR A 179 14.81 -7.64 28.10
CA THR A 179 15.16 -8.89 27.42
C THR A 179 16.46 -8.72 26.65
N ASP A 180 17.26 -9.79 26.60
CA ASP A 180 18.45 -9.86 25.76
C ASP A 180 18.11 -10.24 24.32
N LYS A 181 19.07 -10.77 23.55
CA LYS A 181 18.88 -11.13 22.14
C LYS A 181 17.89 -12.30 21.98
N HIS A 182 16.81 -12.09 21.23
CA HIS A 182 15.78 -13.09 20.92
C HIS A 182 14.97 -12.68 19.67
N ASP A 183 13.94 -13.45 19.34
CA ASP A 183 12.96 -13.10 18.30
C ASP A 183 11.63 -12.73 18.96
N LEU A 184 11.04 -11.62 18.50
CA LEU A 184 9.70 -11.17 18.91
C LEU A 184 8.69 -11.63 17.85
N ILE A 185 7.70 -12.40 18.27
CA ILE A 185 6.75 -13.07 17.36
C ILE A 185 5.32 -12.63 17.68
N GLY A 186 4.64 -12.01 16.72
CA GLY A 186 3.22 -11.67 16.79
C GLY A 186 2.37 -12.66 16.00
N ILE A 187 1.59 -13.51 16.66
CA ILE A 187 0.83 -14.61 16.03
C ILE A 187 -0.68 -14.35 16.12
N ARG A 188 -1.38 -14.50 14.99
CA ARG A 188 -2.85 -14.58 14.96
C ARG A 188 -3.33 -15.60 13.94
N LYS A 189 -4.00 -16.65 14.43
CA LYS A 189 -4.48 -17.79 13.62
C LYS A 189 -3.33 -18.43 12.83
N VAL A 190 -3.24 -18.16 11.52
CA VAL A 190 -2.29 -18.78 10.59
C VAL A 190 -1.16 -17.84 10.17
N ASP A 191 -1.26 -16.53 10.47
CA ASP A 191 -0.27 -15.53 10.08
C ASP A 191 0.58 -15.11 11.30
N SER A 192 1.81 -14.73 11.02
CA SER A 192 2.77 -14.29 12.03
C SER A 192 3.67 -13.17 11.52
N ILE A 193 3.88 -12.19 12.38
CA ILE A 193 5.00 -11.24 12.28
C ILE A 193 6.17 -11.81 13.08
N VAL A 194 7.39 -11.69 12.54
CA VAL A 194 8.63 -12.09 13.23
C VAL A 194 9.65 -10.97 13.11
N VAL A 195 9.98 -10.33 14.24
CA VAL A 195 11.16 -9.46 14.34
C VAL A 195 12.30 -10.27 14.92
N LYS A 196 13.29 -10.57 14.07
CA LYS A 196 14.43 -11.43 14.40
C LYS A 196 15.53 -10.66 15.11
N ASN A 197 16.30 -11.35 15.95
CA ASN A 197 17.52 -10.85 16.60
C ASN A 197 17.34 -9.53 17.36
N THR A 198 16.15 -9.30 17.91
CA THR A 198 15.79 -8.11 18.68
C THR A 198 16.19 -8.23 20.15
N SER A 199 16.14 -7.11 20.84
CA SER A 199 16.31 -6.97 22.28
C SER A 199 15.59 -5.68 22.69
N GLY A 200 15.08 -5.59 23.91
CA GLY A 200 14.30 -4.43 24.27
C GLY A 200 13.60 -4.50 25.61
N ILE A 201 12.74 -3.51 25.81
CA ILE A 201 11.99 -3.29 27.03
C ILE A 201 10.50 -3.42 26.72
N TYR A 202 9.80 -4.26 27.49
CA TYR A 202 8.36 -4.34 27.45
C TYR A 202 7.72 -3.65 28.66
N TYR A 203 6.75 -2.78 28.39
CA TYR A 203 5.94 -2.07 29.38
C TYR A 203 4.55 -2.71 29.48
N PRO A 204 4.30 -3.62 30.43
CA PRO A 204 3.06 -4.39 30.49
C PRO A 204 1.81 -3.55 30.76
N LEU A 205 1.93 -2.43 31.48
CA LEU A 205 0.78 -1.57 31.80
C LEU A 205 0.31 -0.77 30.57
N THR A 206 1.24 -0.33 29.72
CA THR A 206 0.92 0.39 28.47
C THR A 206 0.76 -0.53 27.27
N ASN A 207 1.25 -1.79 27.36
CA ASN A 207 1.31 -2.79 26.29
C ASN A 207 2.27 -2.41 25.15
N ILE A 208 3.32 -1.66 25.49
CA ILE A 208 4.30 -1.14 24.53
C ILE A 208 5.59 -1.94 24.62
N TRP A 209 6.05 -2.44 23.49
CA TRP A 209 7.39 -2.97 23.29
C TRP A 209 8.29 -1.90 22.68
N LYS A 210 9.43 -1.63 23.31
CA LYS A 210 10.49 -0.75 22.78
C LYS A 210 11.73 -1.58 22.49
N GLY A 211 11.95 -1.89 21.21
CA GLY A 211 13.12 -2.63 20.76
C GLY A 211 14.28 -1.72 20.40
N ASN A 212 15.50 -2.19 20.63
CA ASN A 212 16.73 -1.43 20.34
C ASN A 212 17.26 -1.67 18.92
N LYS A 213 16.91 -2.83 18.35
CA LYS A 213 17.29 -3.25 17.00
C LYS A 213 16.43 -4.43 16.56
N GLY A 214 16.37 -4.71 15.27
CA GLY A 214 15.72 -5.88 14.74
C GLY A 214 16.02 -6.10 13.27
N SER A 215 15.61 -7.26 12.77
CA SER A 215 15.63 -7.58 11.35
C SER A 215 14.38 -8.34 10.95
N VAL A 216 13.90 -8.12 9.75
CA VAL A 216 12.70 -8.77 9.17
C VAL A 216 12.97 -9.11 7.73
N ASP A 217 12.37 -10.18 7.21
CA ASP A 217 12.56 -10.62 5.84
C ASP A 217 11.23 -10.88 5.12
N TRP A 218 11.31 -11.02 3.81
CA TRP A 218 10.15 -11.25 2.94
C TRP A 218 9.83 -12.73 2.69
N SER A 219 10.42 -13.65 3.46
CA SER A 219 10.27 -15.10 3.22
C SER A 219 8.81 -15.57 3.22
N ARG A 220 7.95 -14.94 4.06
CA ARG A 220 6.51 -15.23 4.11
C ARG A 220 5.73 -14.91 2.83
N THR A 221 6.36 -14.21 1.89
CA THR A 221 5.77 -13.79 0.60
C THR A 221 6.42 -14.49 -0.61
N GLY A 222 7.31 -15.45 -0.38
CA GLY A 222 7.96 -16.25 -1.43
C GLY A 222 9.35 -15.77 -1.86
N PHE A 223 9.87 -14.68 -1.28
CA PHE A 223 11.27 -14.27 -1.50
C PHE A 223 12.25 -15.10 -0.66
N SER A 224 13.54 -15.09 -1.03
CA SER A 224 14.60 -15.64 -0.17
C SER A 224 14.83 -14.76 1.07
N ASP A 225 15.43 -15.34 2.11
CA ASP A 225 15.90 -14.65 3.31
C ASP A 225 16.93 -13.53 3.05
N LYS A 226 17.52 -13.49 1.84
CA LYS A 226 18.38 -12.39 1.37
C LYS A 226 17.63 -11.08 1.06
N VAL A 227 16.30 -11.09 1.05
CA VAL A 227 15.47 -9.88 0.96
C VAL A 227 14.97 -9.54 2.35
N TYR A 228 15.63 -8.59 2.99
CA TYR A 228 15.40 -8.25 4.39
C TYR A 228 15.68 -6.77 4.66
N CYS A 229 15.18 -6.27 5.78
CA CYS A 229 15.68 -5.02 6.34
C CYS A 229 16.17 -5.19 7.78
N THR A 230 17.11 -4.35 8.16
CA THR A 230 17.59 -4.18 9.53
C THR A 230 17.25 -2.79 10.01
N PHE A 231 17.00 -2.65 11.31
CA PHE A 231 16.67 -1.37 11.92
C PHE A 231 17.13 -1.30 13.36
N ASN A 232 17.21 -0.08 13.87
CA ASN A 232 17.57 0.22 15.25
C ASN A 232 16.30 0.33 16.11
N ASN A 233 16.17 1.41 16.88
CA ASN A 233 15.07 1.61 17.80
C ASN A 233 13.71 1.56 17.07
N TYR A 234 12.79 0.78 17.61
CA TYR A 234 11.43 0.67 17.09
C TYR A 234 10.44 0.44 18.23
N GLU A 235 9.17 0.74 17.97
CA GLU A 235 8.10 0.56 18.94
C GLU A 235 6.99 -0.32 18.36
N VAL A 236 6.43 -1.20 19.19
CA VAL A 236 5.26 -2.01 18.85
C VAL A 236 4.21 -1.83 19.94
N ASP A 237 3.05 -1.28 19.58
CA ASP A 237 1.85 -1.40 20.40
C ASP A 237 1.27 -2.80 20.20
N THR A 238 1.48 -3.66 21.19
CA THR A 238 1.09 -5.08 21.14
C THR A 238 -0.44 -5.29 21.13
N LYS A 239 -1.24 -4.23 21.34
CA LYS A 239 -2.70 -4.27 21.15
C LYS A 239 -3.10 -4.18 19.68
N THR A 240 -2.28 -3.53 18.86
CA THR A 240 -2.56 -3.35 17.43
C THR A 240 -1.97 -4.48 16.61
N ASN A 241 -2.45 -4.67 15.39
CA ASN A 241 -1.94 -5.69 14.47
C ASN A 241 -0.95 -5.15 13.44
N THR A 242 -0.44 -3.93 13.64
CA THR A 242 0.51 -3.26 12.75
C THR A 242 1.67 -2.72 13.56
N TYR A 243 2.83 -2.58 12.94
CA TYR A 243 3.91 -1.75 13.45
C TYR A 243 4.66 -1.12 12.28
N GLN A 244 5.26 0.03 12.56
CA GLN A 244 6.01 0.81 11.59
C GLN A 244 7.39 1.10 12.15
N VAL A 245 8.36 1.17 11.26
CA VAL A 245 9.72 1.58 11.57
C VAL A 245 10.09 2.69 10.61
N ASP A 246 10.32 3.88 11.15
CA ASP A 246 10.54 5.09 10.34
C ASP A 246 11.75 4.95 9.43
N THR A 247 12.84 4.35 9.93
CA THR A 247 14.09 4.19 9.19
C THR A 247 14.61 2.77 9.29
N VAL A 248 14.76 2.12 8.14
CA VAL A 248 15.35 0.79 7.99
C VAL A 248 16.41 0.82 6.90
N THR A 249 17.38 -0.09 7.00
CA THR A 249 18.32 -0.41 5.92
C THR A 249 17.81 -1.66 5.21
N PHE A 250 17.43 -1.53 3.94
CA PHE A 250 16.84 -2.59 3.14
C PHE A 250 17.85 -3.19 2.17
N HIS A 251 17.88 -4.52 2.13
CA HIS A 251 18.75 -5.32 1.30
C HIS A 251 17.91 -6.08 0.28
N HIS A 252 18.17 -5.84 -1.01
CA HIS A 252 17.54 -6.61 -2.09
C HIS A 252 18.56 -6.85 -3.23
N PRO A 253 19.35 -7.94 -3.15
CA PRO A 253 20.53 -8.14 -3.99
C PRO A 253 20.22 -8.28 -5.49
N THR A 254 18.97 -8.51 -5.86
CA THR A 254 18.54 -8.57 -7.27
C THR A 254 18.40 -7.19 -7.90
N PHE A 255 18.09 -6.15 -7.13
CA PHE A 255 17.84 -4.79 -7.64
C PHE A 255 18.91 -3.80 -7.21
N PHE A 256 19.58 -4.05 -6.09
CA PHE A 256 20.58 -3.13 -5.54
C PHE A 256 21.84 -3.89 -5.15
N ASN A 257 22.99 -3.35 -5.57
CA ASN A 257 24.30 -3.83 -5.14
C ASN A 257 24.60 -3.39 -3.70
N GLU A 258 24.15 -2.19 -3.34
CA GLU A 258 24.28 -1.64 -1.99
C GLU A 258 22.90 -1.52 -1.32
N PRO A 259 22.81 -1.60 0.02
CA PRO A 259 21.55 -1.44 0.74
C PRO A 259 21.01 -0.01 0.60
N ILE A 260 19.69 0.15 0.66
CA ILE A 260 19.02 1.45 0.59
C ILE A 260 18.24 1.76 1.86
N GLU A 261 18.08 3.04 2.17
CA GLU A 261 17.28 3.48 3.32
C GLU A 261 15.83 3.76 2.93
N GLY A 262 14.93 3.51 3.88
CA GLY A 262 13.51 3.75 3.70
C GLY A 262 12.69 3.52 4.97
N SER A 263 11.38 3.56 4.82
CA SER A 263 10.43 3.22 5.87
C SER A 263 9.91 1.79 5.71
N PHE A 264 9.48 1.20 6.81
CA PHE A 264 8.95 -0.15 6.84
C PHE A 264 7.62 -0.21 7.60
N GLU A 265 6.68 -1.01 7.10
CA GLU A 265 5.43 -1.31 7.77
C GLU A 265 5.10 -2.79 7.64
N ASP A 266 4.66 -3.41 8.72
CA ASP A 266 4.20 -4.79 8.69
C ASP A 266 2.93 -4.98 9.53
N LYS A 267 2.09 -5.90 9.05
CA LYS A 267 0.74 -6.09 9.56
C LYS A 267 0.35 -7.56 9.55
N VAL A 268 -0.22 -8.03 10.66
CA VAL A 268 -0.85 -9.35 10.74
C VAL A 268 -2.22 -9.26 10.08
N ILE A 269 -2.39 -9.99 8.98
CA ILE A 269 -3.66 -10.05 8.25
C ILE A 269 -4.25 -11.44 8.42
N VAL A 270 -5.50 -11.52 8.89
CA VAL A 270 -6.27 -12.76 8.76
C VAL A 270 -6.83 -12.75 7.34
N VAL A 271 -6.07 -13.35 6.44
CA VAL A 271 -6.31 -13.31 5.00
C VAL A 271 -7.69 -13.91 4.67
N THR A 272 -8.54 -13.14 4.00
CA THR A 272 -9.72 -13.61 3.25
C THR A 272 -9.50 -13.26 1.77
N GLY A 273 -8.52 -13.91 1.12
CA GLY A 273 -8.13 -13.62 -0.27
C GLY A 273 -6.75 -14.19 -0.64
N ASN A 274 -6.25 -13.90 -1.85
CA ASN A 274 -4.97 -14.43 -2.35
C ASN A 274 -3.81 -13.43 -2.37
N GLU A 275 -4.00 -12.16 -1.99
CA GLU A 275 -2.92 -11.15 -2.02
C GLU A 275 -2.58 -10.64 -0.62
N VAL A 276 -1.37 -11.00 -0.15
CA VAL A 276 -0.76 -10.45 1.06
C VAL A 276 0.06 -9.23 0.62
N SER A 277 -0.35 -8.03 1.03
CA SER A 277 0.33 -6.77 0.68
C SER A 277 1.37 -6.31 1.71
N TYR A 278 1.70 -7.17 2.67
CA TYR A 278 2.69 -6.93 3.72
C TYR A 278 3.71 -8.08 3.75
N PRO A 279 4.97 -7.83 4.17
CA PRO A 279 5.49 -6.57 4.67
C PRO A 279 5.63 -5.50 3.57
N ARG A 280 5.77 -4.24 3.97
CA ARG A 280 5.93 -3.09 3.09
C ARG A 280 7.24 -2.37 3.36
N PHE A 281 7.95 -2.04 2.29
CA PHE A 281 9.09 -1.14 2.30
C PHE A 281 8.87 -0.03 1.29
N GLU A 282 9.28 1.20 1.64
CA GLU A 282 9.30 2.36 0.74
C GLU A 282 10.62 3.10 0.88
N SER A 283 11.33 3.30 -0.22
CA SER A 283 12.59 4.05 -0.24
C SER A 283 12.38 5.53 0.05
N PHE A 284 13.33 6.15 0.76
CA PHE A 284 13.36 7.60 0.89
C PHE A 284 13.83 8.30 -0.38
N ASP A 285 14.82 7.71 -1.04
CA ASP A 285 15.28 8.18 -2.33
C ASP A 285 14.22 7.86 -3.40
N LYS A 286 13.79 8.90 -4.11
CA LYS A 286 12.82 8.83 -5.21
C LYS A 286 13.49 8.88 -6.59
N SER A 287 14.80 8.74 -6.64
CA SER A 287 15.65 8.83 -7.83
C SER A 287 16.63 7.66 -7.95
N LEU A 288 16.28 6.51 -7.38
CA LEU A 288 17.09 5.29 -7.46
C LEU A 288 17.21 4.85 -8.93
N ALA A 289 18.44 4.60 -9.36
CA ALA A 289 18.72 3.97 -10.64
C ALA A 289 18.81 2.45 -10.43
N ILE A 290 17.95 1.71 -11.12
CA ILE A 290 17.98 0.25 -11.14
C ILE A 290 18.17 -0.18 -12.59
N ASP A 291 19.39 -0.57 -12.90
CA ASP A 291 19.71 -1.16 -14.19
C ASP A 291 19.14 -2.59 -14.24
N ASN A 292 18.55 -2.96 -15.38
CA ASN A 292 18.10 -4.33 -15.63
C ASN A 292 17.03 -4.85 -14.64
N VAL A 293 15.98 -4.06 -14.38
CA VAL A 293 14.77 -4.51 -13.62
C VAL A 293 14.11 -5.73 -14.29
N GLY A 294 14.27 -5.81 -15.60
CA GLY A 294 14.09 -6.98 -16.44
C GLY A 294 15.04 -6.84 -17.64
N ASP A 295 15.18 -7.89 -18.43
CA ASP A 295 16.16 -7.96 -19.50
C ASP A 295 16.09 -6.74 -20.44
N HIS A 296 17.18 -5.95 -20.47
CA HIS A 296 17.27 -4.68 -21.22
C HIS A 296 16.24 -3.60 -20.82
N ILE A 297 15.87 -3.53 -19.53
CA ILE A 297 14.94 -2.53 -18.99
C ILE A 297 15.61 -1.79 -17.83
N ASN A 298 15.82 -0.49 -17.99
CA ASN A 298 16.38 0.37 -16.94
C ASN A 298 15.27 1.20 -16.30
N TYR A 299 15.37 1.39 -14.99
CA TYR A 299 14.39 2.12 -14.18
C TYR A 299 15.04 3.25 -13.40
N ARG A 300 14.35 4.39 -13.31
CA ARG A 300 14.72 5.52 -12.46
C ARG A 300 13.50 6.00 -11.68
N GLY A 301 13.58 6.01 -10.35
CA GLY A 301 12.49 6.49 -9.49
C GLY A 301 12.57 5.96 -8.05
N GLY A 302 11.47 6.08 -7.30
CA GLY A 302 11.34 5.50 -5.97
C GLY A 302 10.95 4.03 -6.00
N PHE A 303 11.38 3.27 -4.99
CA PHE A 303 11.16 1.83 -4.92
C PHE A 303 10.26 1.47 -3.74
N ARG A 304 9.23 0.66 -4.01
CA ARG A 304 8.38 0.03 -2.99
C ARG A 304 8.35 -1.48 -3.18
N LEU A 305 8.34 -2.21 -2.07
CA LEU A 305 8.06 -3.64 -2.06
C LEU A 305 6.86 -3.88 -1.15
N GLU A 306 5.71 -4.20 -1.75
CA GLU A 306 4.45 -4.49 -1.04
C GLU A 306 4.11 -5.97 -1.15
N GLY A 307 4.37 -6.73 -0.08
CA GLY A 307 4.27 -8.18 -0.13
C GLY A 307 5.18 -8.76 -1.23
N SER A 308 4.59 -9.48 -2.19
CA SER A 308 5.32 -10.00 -3.36
C SER A 308 5.46 -9.02 -4.53
N SER A 309 4.86 -7.82 -4.44
CA SER A 309 4.74 -6.88 -5.56
C SER A 309 5.81 -5.79 -5.48
N VAL A 310 6.60 -5.66 -6.55
CA VAL A 310 7.54 -4.55 -6.71
C VAL A 310 6.83 -3.40 -7.39
N ILE A 311 6.93 -2.20 -6.81
CA ILE A 311 6.31 -1.00 -7.32
C ILE A 311 7.39 0.06 -7.51
N GLY A 312 7.57 0.49 -8.76
CA GLY A 312 8.30 1.72 -9.05
C GLY A 312 7.34 2.89 -8.90
N PHE A 313 7.75 3.96 -8.22
CA PHE A 313 6.91 5.14 -8.05
C PHE A 313 7.67 6.44 -8.28
N GLY A 314 6.95 7.46 -8.69
CA GLY A 314 7.43 8.84 -8.71
C GLY A 314 6.40 9.75 -8.09
N ASP A 315 6.52 11.03 -8.40
CA ASP A 315 5.45 11.99 -8.19
C ASP A 315 5.19 12.78 -9.48
N ARG A 316 4.16 13.60 -9.47
CA ARG A 316 3.75 14.33 -10.67
C ARG A 316 4.81 15.29 -11.22
N LEU A 317 5.69 15.82 -10.38
CA LEU A 317 6.77 16.72 -10.79
C LEU A 317 7.99 15.91 -11.26
N ASN A 318 8.26 14.80 -10.59
CA ASN A 318 9.37 13.89 -10.84
C ASN A 318 8.81 12.46 -11.02
N PRO A 319 8.19 12.16 -12.19
CA PRO A 319 7.63 10.84 -12.43
C PRO A 319 8.76 9.81 -12.49
N ALA A 320 8.43 8.57 -12.16
CA ALA A 320 9.34 7.48 -12.42
C ALA A 320 9.47 7.28 -13.93
N GLU A 321 10.64 6.83 -14.35
CA GLU A 321 11.02 6.68 -15.74
C GLU A 321 11.50 5.25 -16.00
N MET A 322 11.12 4.68 -17.15
CA MET A 322 11.68 3.42 -17.63
C MET A 322 12.13 3.54 -19.07
N ASP A 323 13.34 3.03 -19.32
CA ASP A 323 13.94 2.89 -20.64
C ASP A 323 13.95 1.41 -21.02
N PHE A 324 13.32 1.08 -22.15
CA PHE A 324 13.32 -0.25 -22.74
C PHE A 324 14.27 -0.23 -23.93
N LEU A 325 15.32 -1.05 -23.86
CA LEU A 325 16.36 -1.13 -24.89
C LEU A 325 16.12 -2.33 -25.80
N LYS A 326 16.48 -2.20 -27.08
CA LYS A 326 16.63 -3.32 -28.00
C LYS A 326 17.81 -4.20 -27.57
N GLN A 327 17.89 -5.42 -28.11
CA GLN A 327 19.04 -6.31 -27.84
C GLN A 327 20.39 -5.71 -28.24
N ASN A 328 20.42 -4.83 -29.24
CA ASN A 328 21.64 -4.13 -29.66
C ASN A 328 22.04 -2.95 -28.73
N GLY A 329 21.21 -2.62 -27.73
CA GLY A 329 21.43 -1.53 -26.78
C GLY A 329 20.75 -0.21 -27.13
N ASP A 330 20.13 -0.08 -28.30
CA ASP A 330 19.44 1.15 -28.70
C ASP A 330 18.15 1.36 -27.88
N LEU A 331 17.86 2.62 -27.55
CA LEU A 331 16.63 2.99 -26.84
C LEU A 331 15.42 2.80 -27.77
N ALA A 332 14.56 1.84 -27.44
CA ALA A 332 13.33 1.58 -28.18
C ALA A 332 12.15 2.38 -27.63
N ILE A 333 12.03 2.45 -26.30
CA ILE A 333 10.89 3.10 -25.64
C ILE A 333 11.36 3.82 -24.39
N ASN A 334 10.93 5.07 -24.23
CA ASN A 334 10.97 5.78 -22.95
C ASN A 334 9.54 5.94 -22.43
N THR A 335 9.37 5.68 -21.14
CA THR A 335 8.08 5.88 -20.47
C THR A 335 8.24 6.66 -19.18
N LYS A 336 7.23 7.46 -18.84
CA LYS A 336 7.13 8.17 -17.56
C LYS A 336 5.76 7.97 -16.94
N SER A 337 5.73 7.60 -15.66
CA SER A 337 4.49 7.42 -14.89
C SER A 337 4.74 7.61 -13.40
N GLU A 338 3.70 7.95 -12.65
CA GLU A 338 3.75 8.01 -11.19
C GLU A 338 3.85 6.61 -10.57
N ARG A 339 3.42 5.57 -11.29
CA ARG A 339 3.37 4.20 -10.75
C ARG A 339 3.58 3.13 -11.82
N TYR A 340 4.54 2.25 -11.57
CA TYR A 340 4.76 1.01 -12.29
C TYR A 340 4.56 -0.19 -11.37
N LEU A 341 3.74 -1.15 -11.76
CA LEU A 341 3.70 -2.48 -11.16
C LEU A 341 4.66 -3.39 -11.92
N ILE A 342 5.70 -3.85 -11.23
CA ILE A 342 6.74 -4.72 -11.80
C ILE A 342 6.52 -6.14 -11.27
N ARG A 343 6.10 -7.05 -12.15
CA ARG A 343 6.09 -8.49 -11.87
C ARG A 343 7.35 -9.09 -12.47
N ARG A 344 8.30 -9.40 -11.60
CA ARG A 344 9.63 -9.87 -11.97
C ARG A 344 9.56 -11.03 -12.97
N GLY A 345 10.31 -10.90 -14.07
CA GLY A 345 10.42 -11.93 -15.11
C GLY A 345 9.12 -12.21 -15.88
N GLU A 346 8.04 -11.51 -15.56
CA GLU A 346 6.74 -11.64 -16.23
C GLU A 346 6.43 -10.38 -17.04
N LYS A 347 6.16 -9.26 -16.37
CA LYS A 347 5.62 -8.06 -17.02
C LYS A 347 5.77 -6.79 -16.19
N VAL A 348 5.79 -5.66 -16.88
CA VAL A 348 5.61 -4.32 -16.33
C VAL A 348 4.22 -3.80 -16.76
N ILE A 349 3.47 -3.26 -15.82
CA ILE A 349 2.16 -2.64 -16.08
C ILE A 349 2.13 -1.26 -15.44
N ALA A 350 1.63 -0.28 -16.18
CA ALA A 350 1.39 1.07 -15.67
C ALA A 350 0.19 1.70 -16.38
N GLN A 351 -0.46 2.63 -15.68
CA GLN A 351 -1.52 3.48 -16.21
C GLN A 351 -1.04 4.93 -16.23
N ASP A 352 -1.77 5.79 -16.93
CA ASP A 352 -1.44 7.22 -17.06
C ASP A 352 0.00 7.46 -17.54
N VAL A 353 0.45 6.62 -18.49
CA VAL A 353 1.84 6.62 -18.93
C VAL A 353 2.04 7.63 -20.06
N ARG A 354 3.05 8.48 -19.93
CA ARG A 354 3.62 9.19 -21.07
C ARG A 354 4.63 8.28 -21.75
N ALA A 355 4.38 7.89 -22.99
CA ALA A 355 5.21 6.94 -23.72
C ALA A 355 5.74 7.56 -25.02
N SER A 356 7.01 7.31 -25.31
CA SER A 356 7.66 7.63 -26.58
C SER A 356 8.31 6.35 -27.12
N LEU A 357 7.83 5.87 -28.26
CA LEU A 357 8.42 4.77 -29.00
C LEU A 357 9.31 5.36 -30.10
N TYR A 358 10.60 5.02 -30.11
CA TYR A 358 11.57 5.61 -31.02
C TYR A 358 11.87 4.73 -32.24
N PHE A 359 12.02 5.39 -33.39
CA PHE A 359 12.55 4.81 -34.62
C PHE A 359 13.28 5.89 -35.41
N GLU A 360 14.50 5.60 -35.86
CA GLU A 360 15.44 6.58 -36.40
C GLU A 360 15.64 7.82 -35.49
N LYS A 361 15.17 9.00 -35.93
CA LYS A 361 15.19 10.28 -35.21
C LYS A 361 13.78 10.73 -34.83
N ASP A 362 12.80 9.87 -35.04
CA ASP A 362 11.38 10.13 -34.92
C ASP A 362 10.74 9.23 -33.86
N SER A 363 9.46 9.48 -33.56
CA SER A 363 8.76 8.70 -32.54
C SER A 363 7.26 8.60 -32.77
N ILE A 364 6.68 7.53 -32.22
CA ILE A 364 5.26 7.46 -31.90
C ILE A 364 5.12 7.86 -30.42
N TYR A 365 4.42 8.95 -30.17
CA TYR A 365 4.23 9.53 -28.84
C TYR A 365 2.78 9.39 -28.35
N HIS A 366 2.61 9.12 -27.06
CA HIS A 366 1.32 9.21 -26.37
C HIS A 366 1.48 9.85 -24.97
N PRO A 367 0.66 10.83 -24.60
CA PRO A 367 0.82 11.58 -23.34
C PRO A 367 0.21 10.90 -22.10
N ASN A 368 -0.80 10.04 -22.28
CA ASN A 368 -1.46 9.29 -21.20
C ASN A 368 -2.03 7.97 -21.76
N ILE A 369 -1.34 6.85 -21.56
CA ILE A 369 -1.72 5.54 -22.12
C ILE A 369 -1.67 4.43 -21.07
N ASP A 370 -2.51 3.41 -21.23
CA ASP A 370 -2.31 2.15 -20.52
C ASP A 370 -1.15 1.39 -21.17
N PHE A 371 -0.13 1.11 -20.36
CA PHE A 371 1.11 0.49 -20.80
C PHE A 371 1.25 -0.91 -20.21
N ARG A 372 1.55 -1.87 -21.07
CA ARG A 372 1.96 -3.20 -20.67
C ARG A 372 3.16 -3.66 -21.48
N PHE A 373 4.18 -4.13 -20.78
CA PHE A 373 5.33 -4.79 -21.39
C PHE A 373 5.49 -6.19 -20.81
N ASP A 374 5.45 -7.22 -21.67
CA ASP A 374 5.81 -8.58 -21.28
C ASP A 374 7.33 -8.74 -21.34
N ILE A 375 7.96 -9.04 -20.20
CA ILE A 375 9.43 -9.07 -20.08
C ILE A 375 9.99 -10.26 -20.85
N LYS A 376 9.31 -11.41 -20.81
CA LYS A 376 9.81 -12.65 -21.40
C LYS A 376 9.65 -12.66 -22.91
N GLU A 377 8.47 -12.27 -23.37
CA GLU A 377 8.17 -12.22 -24.81
C GLU A 377 8.68 -10.93 -25.48
N ARG A 378 9.18 -9.97 -24.68
CA ARG A 378 9.63 -8.63 -25.12
C ARG A 378 8.56 -7.87 -25.93
N GLN A 379 7.31 -8.05 -25.50
CA GLN A 379 6.12 -7.54 -26.16
C GLN A 379 5.57 -6.30 -25.49
N LEU A 380 5.54 -5.19 -26.23
CA LEU A 380 4.83 -3.97 -25.88
C LEU A 380 3.37 -4.03 -26.33
N VAL A 381 2.47 -3.58 -25.45
CA VAL A 381 1.10 -3.20 -25.77
C VAL A 381 0.78 -1.86 -25.11
N MET A 382 0.43 -0.88 -25.94
CA MET A 382 -0.08 0.43 -25.52
C MET A 382 -1.55 0.52 -25.91
N THR A 383 -2.44 0.79 -24.96
CA THR A 383 -3.89 0.75 -25.21
C THR A 383 -4.56 2.06 -24.79
N ARG A 384 -5.35 2.63 -25.69
CA ARG A 384 -6.22 3.78 -25.41
C ARG A 384 -7.49 3.25 -24.73
N GLN A 385 -7.44 3.10 -23.41
CA GLN A 385 -8.60 2.74 -22.58
C GLN A 385 -8.90 3.88 -21.59
N GLY A 386 -10.19 4.21 -21.43
CA GLY A 386 -10.66 5.16 -20.41
C GLY A 386 -11.40 6.40 -20.92
N ASN A 387 -11.35 7.46 -20.11
CA ASN A 387 -12.06 8.73 -20.29
C ASN A 387 -11.03 9.88 -20.36
N GLY A 388 -11.37 11.01 -20.99
CA GLY A 388 -10.51 12.19 -20.99
C GLY A 388 -9.19 11.97 -21.76
N SER A 389 -8.05 12.25 -21.15
CA SER A 389 -6.73 12.33 -21.81
C SER A 389 -6.23 11.03 -22.45
N SER A 390 -6.76 9.86 -22.06
CA SER A 390 -6.43 8.58 -22.71
C SER A 390 -7.13 8.38 -24.06
N LYS A 391 -8.11 9.23 -24.41
CA LYS A 391 -8.75 9.27 -25.73
C LYS A 391 -7.97 10.07 -26.77
N ILE A 392 -6.82 10.63 -26.43
CA ILE A 392 -6.05 11.43 -27.37
C ILE A 392 -5.41 10.50 -28.41
N ALA A 393 -5.25 10.97 -29.66
CA ALA A 393 -4.60 10.19 -30.70
C ALA A 393 -3.10 9.98 -30.39
N PHE A 394 -2.52 8.90 -30.94
CA PHE A 394 -1.07 8.76 -31.00
C PHE A 394 -0.49 9.78 -31.99
N PHE A 395 0.71 10.28 -31.75
CA PHE A 395 1.39 11.22 -32.65
C PHE A 395 2.58 10.55 -33.30
N ASP A 396 2.59 10.50 -34.62
CA ASP A 396 3.73 10.02 -35.39
C ASP A 396 4.47 11.22 -36.01
N SER A 397 5.71 11.45 -35.55
CA SER A 397 6.50 12.59 -36.02
C SER A 397 7.11 12.38 -37.41
N TYR A 398 7.31 11.14 -37.87
CA TYR A 398 7.89 10.86 -39.18
C TYR A 398 6.86 11.04 -40.30
N HIS A 399 5.69 10.44 -40.12
CA HIS A 399 4.58 10.53 -41.06
C HIS A 399 3.80 11.84 -40.91
N GLN A 400 3.97 12.54 -39.77
CA GLN A 400 3.24 13.76 -39.40
C GLN A 400 1.74 13.52 -39.32
N LEU A 401 1.36 12.48 -38.56
CA LEU A 401 -0.02 12.03 -38.39
C LEU A 401 -0.44 11.99 -36.91
N GLU A 402 -1.69 12.36 -36.63
CA GLU A 402 -2.45 11.91 -35.46
C GLU A 402 -3.15 10.59 -35.81
N MET A 403 -2.94 9.54 -35.01
CA MET A 403 -3.52 8.21 -35.21
C MET A 403 -4.51 7.88 -34.10
N GLU A 404 -5.79 7.98 -34.42
CA GLU A 404 -6.89 7.60 -33.54
C GLU A 404 -7.19 6.11 -33.70
N VAL A 405 -6.44 5.29 -32.95
CA VAL A 405 -6.55 3.83 -32.93
C VAL A 405 -6.61 3.27 -31.51
N ASP A 406 -7.25 2.12 -31.29
CA ASP A 406 -7.40 1.57 -29.92
C ASP A 406 -6.07 1.15 -29.28
N LYS A 407 -5.11 0.67 -30.09
CA LYS A 407 -3.90 0.01 -29.59
C LYS A 407 -2.73 0.17 -30.55
N VAL A 408 -1.53 0.21 -29.99
CA VAL A 408 -0.24 0.02 -30.68
C VAL A 408 0.48 -1.13 -30.01
N ALA A 409 0.98 -2.09 -30.78
CA ALA A 409 1.77 -3.20 -30.25
C ALA A 409 3.04 -3.42 -31.04
N TRP A 410 4.06 -3.90 -30.34
CA TRP A 410 5.37 -4.11 -30.91
C TRP A 410 6.10 -5.22 -30.18
N GLN A 411 6.75 -6.13 -30.92
CA GLN A 411 7.83 -6.93 -30.36
C GLN A 411 9.09 -6.10 -30.52
N ILE A 412 9.73 -5.63 -29.45
CA ILE A 412 10.75 -4.54 -29.54
C ILE A 412 11.90 -4.84 -30.51
N ASP A 413 12.21 -6.11 -30.73
CA ASP A 413 13.28 -6.54 -31.65
C ASP A 413 12.76 -6.94 -33.05
N SER A 414 11.46 -6.75 -33.35
CA SER A 414 10.89 -6.93 -34.69
C SER A 414 10.88 -5.63 -35.48
N ASP A 415 10.96 -5.77 -36.80
CA ASP A 415 10.93 -4.65 -37.74
C ASP A 415 9.50 -4.11 -38.01
N PHE A 416 8.50 -4.63 -37.32
CA PHE A 416 7.10 -4.28 -37.57
C PHE A 416 6.40 -3.83 -36.30
N ILE A 417 5.68 -2.70 -36.38
CA ILE A 417 4.78 -2.20 -35.33
C ILE A 417 3.34 -2.33 -35.85
N GLU A 418 2.49 -2.99 -35.07
CA GLU A 418 1.07 -3.15 -35.36
C GLU A 418 0.28 -1.98 -34.77
N ILE A 419 -0.56 -1.35 -35.58
CA ILE A 419 -1.34 -0.16 -35.22
C ILE A 419 -2.83 -0.43 -35.46
N GLY A 420 -3.66 -0.22 -34.45
CA GLY A 420 -5.08 -0.58 -34.47
C GLY A 420 -5.38 -1.85 -33.71
N GLN A 421 -6.09 -2.78 -34.33
CA GLN A 421 -6.40 -4.08 -33.75
C GLN A 421 -5.15 -4.98 -33.68
N ALA A 422 -4.26 -4.69 -32.72
CA ALA A 422 -3.07 -5.48 -32.53
C ALA A 422 -3.36 -6.72 -31.65
N GLY A 423 -2.92 -7.89 -32.13
CA GLY A 423 -3.15 -9.16 -31.48
C GLY A 423 -3.01 -10.31 -32.48
N LEU A 424 -1.85 -10.96 -32.46
CA LEU A 424 -1.44 -12.13 -33.26
C LEU A 424 -2.43 -13.33 -33.28
N GLN A 425 -3.60 -13.25 -32.64
CA GLN A 425 -4.56 -14.36 -32.55
C GLN A 425 -6.06 -14.00 -32.66
N ASN A 426 -6.47 -12.74 -32.80
CA ASN A 426 -7.90 -12.41 -32.81
C ASN A 426 -8.30 -11.64 -34.08
N VAL A 427 -8.64 -12.38 -35.14
CA VAL A 427 -9.53 -11.87 -36.17
C VAL A 427 -10.86 -11.54 -35.48
N SER A 428 -11.29 -10.29 -35.57
CA SER A 428 -12.56 -9.86 -35.03
C SER A 428 -13.64 -10.10 -36.08
N ASP A 429 -14.79 -10.62 -35.66
CA ASP A 429 -15.97 -10.72 -36.55
C ASP A 429 -16.49 -9.32 -36.99
N ARG A 430 -16.05 -8.26 -36.31
CA ARG A 430 -16.41 -6.86 -36.58
C ARG A 430 -15.22 -6.07 -37.06
N GLU A 431 -15.41 -5.27 -38.11
CA GLU A 431 -14.44 -4.27 -38.54
C GLU A 431 -14.23 -3.23 -37.44
N LYS A 432 -12.97 -2.93 -37.17
CA LYS A 432 -12.57 -1.82 -36.29
C LYS A 432 -12.11 -0.64 -37.14
N LYS A 433 -12.59 0.53 -36.74
CA LYS A 433 -12.23 1.80 -37.35
C LYS A 433 -10.93 2.33 -36.75
N GLY A 434 -9.98 2.70 -37.60
CA GLY A 434 -8.81 3.52 -37.25
C GLY A 434 -8.80 4.77 -38.11
N GLN A 435 -8.48 5.92 -37.51
CA GLN A 435 -8.39 7.19 -38.23
C GLN A 435 -6.95 7.72 -38.18
N PHE A 436 -6.44 8.12 -39.34
CA PHE A 436 -5.09 8.64 -39.53
C PHE A 436 -5.22 10.02 -40.17
N GLU A 437 -4.91 11.06 -39.41
CA GLU A 437 -5.19 12.45 -39.75
C GLU A 437 -3.88 13.24 -39.81
N SER A 438 -3.72 14.09 -40.82
CA SER A 438 -2.56 14.99 -40.91
C SER A 438 -2.46 15.92 -39.70
N LEU A 439 -1.24 16.18 -39.22
CA LEU A 439 -1.02 17.23 -38.22
C LEU A 439 -1.36 18.64 -38.73
N ALA A 440 -1.45 18.83 -40.05
CA ALA A 440 -1.91 20.06 -40.71
C ALA A 440 -3.38 19.98 -41.17
N TYR A 441 -4.11 18.95 -40.77
CA TYR A 441 -5.53 18.80 -41.10
C TYR A 441 -6.33 20.00 -40.57
N TYR A 442 -7.24 20.50 -41.40
CA TYR A 442 -8.25 21.47 -40.99
C TYR A 442 -9.56 21.23 -41.72
N ASN A 443 -10.66 21.37 -40.98
CA ASN A 443 -12.00 21.35 -41.54
C ASN A 443 -12.85 22.45 -40.90
N ASP A 444 -13.39 23.36 -41.71
CA ASP A 444 -14.21 24.49 -41.24
C ASP A 444 -15.50 24.02 -40.54
N ARG A 445 -16.05 22.86 -40.93
CA ARG A 445 -17.21 22.28 -40.25
C ARG A 445 -16.88 21.86 -38.83
N ASP A 446 -15.72 21.24 -38.61
CA ASP A 446 -15.27 20.86 -37.27
C ASP A 446 -14.98 22.09 -36.41
N TYR A 447 -14.34 23.10 -36.99
CA TYR A 447 -14.11 24.38 -36.31
C TYR A 447 -15.43 25.05 -35.87
N ARG A 448 -16.44 25.08 -36.75
CA ARG A 448 -17.78 25.60 -36.43
C ARG A 448 -18.55 24.71 -35.47
N ARG A 449 -18.37 23.38 -35.53
CA ARG A 449 -18.99 22.41 -34.59
C ARG A 449 -18.58 22.72 -33.16
N VAL A 450 -17.29 23.04 -32.93
CA VAL A 450 -16.78 23.40 -31.60
C VAL A 450 -17.37 24.73 -31.10
N GLN A 451 -17.63 25.69 -31.99
CA GLN A 451 -18.36 26.93 -31.64
C GLN A 451 -19.84 26.67 -31.31
N ASN A 452 -20.49 25.74 -32.03
CA ASN A 452 -21.91 25.45 -31.88
C ASN A 452 -22.77 26.74 -32.00
N ILE A 453 -23.66 27.00 -31.03
CA ILE A 453 -24.51 28.20 -30.99
C ILE A 453 -23.88 29.37 -30.21
N ALA A 454 -22.62 29.24 -29.78
CA ALA A 454 -21.96 30.30 -29.03
C ALA A 454 -21.53 31.47 -29.94
N ASP A 455 -21.58 32.69 -29.39
CA ASP A 455 -21.12 33.90 -30.08
C ASP A 455 -19.58 33.99 -30.17
N TYR A 456 -18.86 33.03 -29.59
CA TYR A 456 -17.41 32.90 -29.59
C TYR A 456 -17.01 31.50 -30.03
N ASN A 457 -15.82 31.36 -30.62
CA ASN A 457 -15.25 30.05 -30.91
C ASN A 457 -14.23 29.66 -29.82
N PRO A 458 -14.45 28.57 -29.05
CA PRO A 458 -13.53 28.16 -27.99
C PRO A 458 -12.07 28.00 -28.44
N ILE A 459 -11.82 27.50 -29.66
CA ILE A 459 -10.47 27.29 -30.20
C ILE A 459 -9.75 28.64 -30.35
N SER A 460 -10.40 29.62 -30.99
CA SER A 460 -9.84 30.96 -31.15
C SER A 460 -9.68 31.68 -29.81
N THR A 461 -10.65 31.55 -28.90
CA THR A 461 -10.55 32.17 -27.57
C THR A 461 -9.38 31.60 -26.78
N MET A 462 -9.19 30.27 -26.78
CA MET A 462 -8.05 29.62 -26.12
C MET A 462 -6.71 30.07 -26.70
N ARG A 463 -6.58 30.10 -28.04
CA ARG A 463 -5.37 30.62 -28.71
C ARG A 463 -5.06 32.05 -28.25
N ASN A 464 -6.03 32.96 -28.39
CA ASN A 464 -5.81 34.37 -28.08
C ASN A 464 -5.45 34.57 -26.60
N TYR A 465 -6.10 33.83 -25.69
CA TYR A 465 -5.78 33.91 -24.27
C TYR A 465 -4.38 33.37 -23.96
N SER A 466 -4.02 32.24 -24.56
CA SER A 466 -2.68 31.66 -24.48
C SER A 466 -1.59 32.59 -25.01
N GLU A 467 -1.82 33.23 -26.17
CA GLU A 467 -0.91 34.25 -26.73
C GLU A 467 -0.80 35.48 -25.81
N THR A 468 -1.92 35.95 -25.25
CA THR A 468 -1.95 37.11 -24.35
C THR A 468 -1.11 36.88 -23.10
N LEU A 469 -1.14 35.66 -22.55
CA LEU A 469 -0.37 35.30 -21.36
C LEU A 469 1.06 34.83 -21.69
N GLY A 470 1.35 34.54 -22.96
CA GLY A 470 2.65 33.98 -23.38
C GLY A 470 2.89 32.55 -22.88
N THR A 471 1.84 31.79 -22.57
CA THR A 471 1.94 30.41 -22.04
C THR A 471 0.87 29.52 -22.66
N ARG A 472 1.20 28.24 -22.86
CA ARG A 472 0.26 27.20 -23.30
C ARG A 472 -0.55 26.59 -22.15
N GLU A 473 -0.14 26.82 -20.91
CA GLU A 473 -0.83 26.34 -19.70
C GLU A 473 -1.76 27.42 -19.17
N LEU A 474 -3.05 27.10 -19.08
CA LEU A 474 -4.13 28.00 -18.69
C LEU A 474 -4.87 27.42 -17.48
N ASP A 475 -5.15 28.25 -16.48
CA ASP A 475 -6.10 27.91 -15.43
C ASP A 475 -7.50 27.75 -16.05
N ALA A 476 -8.12 26.59 -15.82
CA ALA A 476 -9.36 26.21 -16.49
C ALA A 476 -10.54 27.08 -16.05
N ASN A 477 -10.56 27.54 -14.79
CA ASN A 477 -11.61 28.41 -14.29
C ASN A 477 -11.45 29.84 -14.84
N LEU A 478 -10.22 30.35 -14.96
CA LEU A 478 -9.96 31.63 -15.63
C LEU A 478 -10.26 31.55 -17.12
N LEU A 479 -9.95 30.43 -17.78
CA LEU A 479 -10.31 30.18 -19.17
C LEU A 479 -11.85 30.19 -19.35
N ALA A 480 -12.61 29.62 -18.42
CA ALA A 480 -14.07 29.70 -18.45
C ALA A 480 -14.57 31.16 -18.51
N LYS A 481 -13.93 32.06 -17.75
CA LYS A 481 -14.23 33.49 -17.76
C LYS A 481 -13.89 34.17 -19.09
N GLN A 482 -12.89 33.68 -19.82
CA GLN A 482 -12.57 34.17 -21.17
C GLN A 482 -13.59 33.74 -22.20
N PHE A 483 -14.18 32.55 -22.06
CA PHE A 483 -15.30 32.11 -22.90
C PHE A 483 -16.53 32.97 -22.66
N ASN A 484 -16.91 33.14 -21.40
CA ASN A 484 -17.97 34.06 -20.99
C ASN A 484 -17.80 34.40 -19.51
N PRO A 485 -17.85 35.69 -19.10
CA PRO A 485 -17.67 36.09 -17.70
C PRO A 485 -18.60 35.39 -16.69
N ARG A 486 -19.75 34.87 -17.15
CA ARG A 486 -20.74 34.15 -16.34
C ARG A 486 -20.45 32.67 -16.15
N LEU A 487 -19.57 32.07 -16.95
CA LEU A 487 -19.22 30.64 -16.84
C LEU A 487 -18.20 30.39 -15.74
N ASP A 488 -18.17 29.17 -15.24
CA ASP A 488 -17.17 28.63 -14.33
C ASP A 488 -16.66 27.29 -14.87
N LEU A 489 -15.68 26.68 -14.19
CA LEU A 489 -15.13 25.39 -14.57
C LEU A 489 -16.20 24.30 -14.72
N VAL A 490 -17.13 24.23 -13.76
CA VAL A 490 -18.20 23.22 -13.75
C VAL A 490 -19.05 23.31 -15.03
N SER A 491 -19.35 24.54 -15.46
CA SER A 491 -20.15 24.79 -16.66
C SER A 491 -19.44 24.42 -17.96
N ILE A 492 -18.09 24.48 -18.00
CA ILE A 492 -17.31 24.20 -19.21
C ILE A 492 -16.69 22.80 -19.24
N LYS A 493 -16.81 22.01 -18.18
CA LYS A 493 -16.18 20.68 -18.09
C LYS A 493 -16.56 19.73 -19.24
N GLY A 494 -17.82 19.77 -19.69
CA GLY A 494 -18.25 19.03 -20.88
C GLY A 494 -17.58 19.49 -22.17
N LEU A 495 -17.38 20.80 -22.35
CA LEU A 495 -16.64 21.37 -23.47
C LEU A 495 -15.16 20.96 -23.42
N LEU A 496 -14.52 21.02 -22.26
CA LEU A 496 -13.12 20.60 -22.10
C LEU A 496 -12.93 19.13 -22.45
N ASN A 497 -13.84 18.25 -22.01
CA ASN A 497 -13.80 16.83 -22.38
C ASN A 497 -13.89 16.64 -23.91
N ASN A 498 -14.81 17.33 -24.58
CA ASN A 498 -14.91 17.26 -26.04
C ASN A 498 -13.64 17.77 -26.73
N LEU A 499 -13.05 18.86 -26.25
CA LEU A 499 -11.81 19.42 -26.79
C LEU A 499 -10.60 18.49 -26.56
N VAL A 500 -10.57 17.73 -25.46
CA VAL A 500 -9.58 16.69 -25.23
C VAL A 500 -9.76 15.55 -26.23
N GLU A 501 -10.99 15.08 -26.43
CA GLU A 501 -11.32 14.01 -27.38
C GLU A 501 -10.98 14.41 -28.82
N ASP A 502 -11.31 15.65 -29.22
CA ASP A 502 -10.98 16.20 -30.54
C ASP A 502 -9.47 16.54 -30.69
N GLY A 503 -8.68 16.42 -29.62
CA GLY A 503 -7.24 16.63 -29.63
C GLY A 503 -6.80 18.10 -29.64
N PHE A 504 -7.63 19.04 -29.20
CA PHE A 504 -7.28 20.46 -29.12
C PHE A 504 -6.46 20.80 -27.86
N ILE A 505 -6.70 20.10 -26.76
CA ILE A 505 -6.08 20.39 -25.46
C ILE A 505 -5.70 19.11 -24.71
N PHE A 506 -4.84 19.25 -23.70
CA PHE A 506 -4.84 18.37 -22.53
C PHE A 506 -5.57 19.07 -21.39
N TYR A 507 -6.37 18.33 -20.63
CA TYR A 507 -7.01 18.85 -19.43
C TYR A 507 -6.65 17.99 -18.22
N ASP A 508 -6.14 18.65 -17.20
CA ASP A 508 -5.77 18.05 -15.93
C ASP A 508 -6.83 18.39 -14.89
N ASP A 509 -7.71 17.44 -14.60
CA ASP A 509 -8.88 17.69 -13.75
C ASP A 509 -8.50 17.96 -12.29
N GLU A 510 -7.35 17.45 -11.83
CA GLU A 510 -6.91 17.64 -10.45
C GLU A 510 -6.28 19.01 -10.20
N ARG A 511 -5.46 19.50 -11.15
CA ARG A 511 -4.89 20.87 -11.06
C ARG A 511 -5.80 21.93 -11.66
N GLU A 512 -6.87 21.52 -12.32
CA GLU A 512 -7.74 22.42 -13.09
C GLU A 512 -6.96 23.23 -14.13
N ILE A 513 -6.00 22.59 -14.81
CA ILE A 513 -5.14 23.23 -15.83
C ILE A 513 -5.47 22.67 -17.21
N VAL A 514 -5.58 23.58 -18.19
CA VAL A 514 -5.69 23.28 -19.62
C VAL A 514 -4.35 23.57 -20.30
N TYR A 515 -3.75 22.56 -20.95
CA TYR A 515 -2.63 22.76 -21.86
C TYR A 515 -3.14 22.85 -23.29
N VAL A 516 -2.93 23.99 -23.94
CA VAL A 516 -3.39 24.25 -25.31
C VAL A 516 -2.41 23.64 -26.33
N LYS A 517 -2.86 22.64 -27.09
CA LYS A 517 -2.02 21.97 -28.09
C LYS A 517 -1.83 22.83 -29.34
N GLU A 518 -0.81 22.52 -30.12
CA GLU A 518 -0.53 23.17 -31.40
C GLU A 518 -1.69 23.06 -32.41
N LYS A 519 -2.47 21.96 -32.37
CA LYS A 519 -3.69 21.80 -33.18
C LYS A 519 -4.69 22.95 -32.97
N THR A 520 -4.81 23.47 -31.75
CA THR A 520 -5.68 24.64 -31.46
C THR A 520 -5.20 25.88 -32.20
N PHE A 521 -3.89 26.11 -32.23
CA PHE A 521 -3.31 27.25 -32.91
C PHE A 521 -3.47 27.13 -34.42
N HIS A 522 -3.17 25.95 -34.96
CA HIS A 522 -3.37 25.62 -36.37
C HIS A 522 -4.80 25.89 -36.83
N TYR A 523 -5.80 25.34 -36.12
CA TYR A 523 -7.21 25.52 -36.50
C TYR A 523 -7.68 26.97 -36.42
N ALA A 524 -7.28 27.72 -35.39
CA ALA A 524 -7.64 29.12 -35.29
C ALA A 524 -7.01 29.96 -36.43
N GLU A 525 -5.77 29.69 -36.81
CA GLU A 525 -5.10 30.41 -37.91
C GLU A 525 -5.61 30.01 -39.29
N ALA A 526 -5.82 28.71 -39.52
CA ALA A 526 -6.41 28.18 -40.75
C ALA A 526 -7.83 28.76 -40.99
N SER A 527 -8.64 28.89 -39.93
CA SER A 527 -9.98 29.51 -40.02
C SER A 527 -9.97 30.97 -40.51
N THR A 528 -8.85 31.67 -40.34
CA THR A 528 -8.66 33.06 -40.79
C THR A 528 -7.73 33.15 -42.00
N LYS A 529 -7.42 32.02 -42.65
CA LYS A 529 -6.52 31.89 -43.80
C LYS A 529 -5.10 32.43 -43.55
N LYS A 530 -4.64 32.42 -42.30
CA LYS A 530 -3.29 32.87 -41.92
C LYS A 530 -2.23 31.76 -41.99
N ARG A 531 -2.67 30.51 -42.02
CA ARG A 531 -1.84 29.32 -42.06
C ARG A 531 -2.38 28.35 -43.10
N ASP A 532 -1.47 27.72 -43.83
CA ASP A 532 -1.80 26.69 -44.81
C ASP A 532 -2.24 25.41 -44.12
N TYR A 533 -3.11 24.64 -44.78
CA TYR A 533 -3.70 23.43 -44.22
C TYR A 533 -4.05 22.42 -45.30
N ASP A 534 -4.27 21.18 -44.89
CA ASP A 534 -4.76 20.12 -45.76
C ASP A 534 -6.07 19.51 -45.23
N VAL A 535 -6.65 18.61 -46.01
CA VAL A 535 -7.83 17.82 -45.63
C VAL A 535 -7.51 16.32 -45.56
N ILE A 536 -6.22 15.97 -45.42
CA ILE A 536 -5.74 14.59 -45.49
C ILE A 536 -6.19 13.84 -44.24
N ARG A 537 -7.13 12.92 -44.44
CA ARG A 537 -7.60 11.99 -43.43
C ARG A 537 -7.92 10.64 -44.06
N ALA A 538 -7.23 9.60 -43.63
CA ALA A 538 -7.49 8.23 -44.03
C ALA A 538 -8.30 7.50 -42.95
N ILE A 539 -9.41 6.88 -43.35
CA ILE A 539 -10.23 6.03 -42.48
C ILE A 539 -9.99 4.58 -42.90
N SER A 540 -9.46 3.79 -41.98
CA SER A 540 -9.25 2.35 -42.12
C SER A 540 -10.39 1.61 -41.42
N GLU A 541 -11.08 0.73 -42.13
CA GLU A 541 -12.06 -0.21 -41.57
C GLU A 541 -11.58 -1.63 -41.89
N SER A 542 -11.07 -2.35 -40.87
CA SER A 542 -10.44 -3.66 -41.06
C SER A 542 -10.87 -4.64 -39.97
N LYS A 543 -10.96 -5.93 -40.31
CA LYS A 543 -11.13 -7.04 -39.34
C LYS A 543 -9.80 -7.50 -38.73
N GLU A 544 -8.70 -7.07 -39.34
CA GLU A 544 -7.31 -7.28 -38.94
C GLU A 544 -6.73 -5.97 -38.38
N THR A 545 -5.39 -5.89 -38.27
CA THR A 545 -4.70 -4.63 -37.95
C THR A 545 -5.06 -3.53 -38.97
N ASN A 546 -5.18 -2.29 -38.49
CA ASN A 546 -5.50 -1.14 -39.34
C ASN A 546 -4.26 -0.69 -40.12
N GLY A 547 -3.11 -0.70 -39.46
CA GLY A 547 -1.82 -0.35 -40.03
C GLY A 547 -0.69 -1.25 -39.56
N ILE A 548 0.36 -1.33 -40.38
CA ILE A 548 1.67 -1.90 -40.04
C ILE A 548 2.72 -0.86 -40.41
N LEU A 549 3.51 -0.43 -39.42
CA LEU A 549 4.70 0.37 -39.65
C LEU A 549 5.92 -0.55 -39.79
N ASP A 550 6.55 -0.50 -40.95
CA ASP A 550 7.80 -1.20 -41.27
C ASP A 550 9.00 -0.32 -40.88
N LEU A 551 9.79 -0.74 -39.90
CA LEU A 551 10.92 0.03 -39.34
C LEU A 551 12.15 0.02 -40.23
N ASN A 552 12.19 -0.83 -41.27
CA ASN A 552 13.29 -0.83 -42.24
C ASN A 552 13.09 0.24 -43.33
N THR A 553 11.84 0.46 -43.73
CA THR A 553 11.47 1.44 -44.77
C THR A 553 10.83 2.71 -44.22
N ASN A 554 10.41 2.69 -42.95
CA ASN A 554 9.52 3.67 -42.32
C ASN A 554 8.24 3.91 -43.13
N GLU A 555 7.69 2.86 -43.74
CA GLU A 555 6.42 2.91 -44.43
C GLU A 555 5.29 2.47 -43.48
N LEU A 556 4.29 3.33 -43.32
CA LEU A 556 3.04 2.98 -42.65
C LEU A 556 2.02 2.47 -43.67
N ARG A 557 1.85 1.15 -43.70
CA ARG A 557 0.91 0.47 -44.61
C ARG A 557 -0.44 0.30 -43.95
N LEU A 558 -1.47 0.96 -44.49
CA LEU A 558 -2.85 0.89 -44.02
C LEU A 558 -3.69 -0.05 -44.88
N LYS A 559 -4.61 -0.78 -44.23
CA LYS A 559 -5.61 -1.64 -44.88
C LYS A 559 -7.02 -1.10 -44.70
N GLY A 560 -7.94 -1.42 -45.62
CA GLY A 560 -9.35 -1.04 -45.51
C GLY A 560 -9.60 0.46 -45.71
N VAL A 561 -8.72 1.15 -46.45
CA VAL A 561 -8.86 2.56 -46.80
C VAL A 561 -9.61 2.69 -48.13
N LYS A 562 -10.89 3.09 -48.05
CA LYS A 562 -11.77 3.20 -49.22
C LYS A 562 -11.47 4.41 -50.11
N GLY A 563 -10.86 5.45 -49.55
CA GLY A 563 -10.48 6.66 -50.26
C GLY A 563 -9.94 7.72 -49.32
N VAL A 564 -9.26 8.72 -49.89
CA VAL A 564 -8.72 9.88 -49.17
C VAL A 564 -8.97 11.12 -50.01
N ASP A 565 -9.54 12.15 -49.39
CA ASP A 565 -9.68 13.47 -49.99
C ASP A 565 -8.37 14.24 -49.86
N LEU A 566 -7.92 14.86 -50.95
CA LEU A 566 -6.72 15.70 -50.99
C LEU A 566 -7.07 17.19 -51.10
N SER A 567 -8.18 17.51 -51.76
CA SER A 567 -8.75 18.85 -51.82
C SER A 567 -10.25 18.79 -52.11
N GLU A 568 -11.06 19.17 -51.13
CA GLU A 568 -12.52 19.28 -51.34
C GLU A 568 -12.87 20.36 -52.37
N GLU A 569 -12.18 21.51 -52.35
CA GLU A 569 -12.44 22.63 -53.25
C GLU A 569 -12.11 22.30 -54.72
N GLN A 570 -11.01 21.57 -54.95
CA GLN A 570 -10.56 21.18 -56.29
C GLN A 570 -11.15 19.84 -56.75
N LEU A 571 -11.94 19.18 -55.89
CA LEU A 571 -12.46 17.82 -56.09
C LEU A 571 -11.34 16.83 -56.43
N VAL A 572 -10.27 16.88 -55.64
CA VAL A 572 -9.10 15.99 -55.77
C VAL A 572 -9.13 14.98 -54.64
N GLY A 573 -9.02 13.70 -55.00
CA GLY A 573 -8.99 12.60 -54.05
C GLY A 573 -8.43 11.34 -54.69
N LEU A 574 -8.18 10.33 -53.87
CA LEU A 574 -7.67 9.05 -54.32
C LEU A 574 -8.56 7.91 -53.83
N ARG A 575 -8.61 6.84 -54.61
CA ARG A 575 -9.26 5.57 -54.25
C ARG A 575 -8.25 4.44 -54.48
N PRO A 576 -7.67 3.91 -53.39
CA PRO A 576 -6.72 2.82 -53.51
C PRO A 576 -7.39 1.53 -53.99
N LYS A 577 -6.67 0.79 -54.83
CA LYS A 577 -6.99 -0.57 -55.23
C LYS A 577 -6.75 -1.49 -54.03
N ASP A 578 -7.64 -2.47 -53.87
CA ASP A 578 -7.61 -3.43 -52.76
C ASP A 578 -7.65 -2.76 -51.36
N GLU A 579 -8.08 -1.50 -51.31
CA GLU A 579 -8.19 -0.68 -50.10
C GLU A 579 -6.86 -0.56 -49.30
N ASN A 580 -5.71 -0.60 -49.99
CA ASN A 580 -4.38 -0.48 -49.38
C ASN A 580 -3.77 0.90 -49.68
N LEU A 581 -3.35 1.61 -48.64
CA LEU A 581 -2.68 2.90 -48.75
C LEU A 581 -1.36 2.87 -47.97
N VAL A 582 -0.28 3.42 -48.53
CA VAL A 582 1.00 3.52 -47.83
C VAL A 582 1.31 4.98 -47.56
N PHE A 583 1.44 5.35 -46.29
CA PHE A 583 2.03 6.62 -45.89
C PHE A 583 3.55 6.49 -45.80
N LYS A 584 4.23 7.52 -46.28
CA LYS A 584 5.67 7.76 -46.19
C LYS A 584 5.93 9.04 -45.40
N LYS A 585 7.18 9.47 -45.38
CA LYS A 585 7.62 10.67 -44.67
C LYS A 585 6.75 11.88 -45.01
N ASN A 586 6.36 12.64 -43.99
CA ASN A 586 5.66 13.91 -44.15
C ASN A 586 4.38 13.83 -45.01
N ARG A 587 3.56 12.80 -44.76
CA ARG A 587 2.27 12.53 -45.42
C ARG A 587 2.36 12.19 -46.92
N ASP A 588 3.56 11.93 -47.44
CA ASP A 588 3.70 11.38 -48.79
C ASP A 588 2.97 10.02 -48.88
N MET A 589 2.41 9.69 -50.04
CA MET A 589 1.49 8.55 -50.18
C MET A 589 1.74 7.74 -51.44
N ASP A 590 1.89 6.43 -51.27
CA ASP A 590 1.92 5.45 -52.36
C ASP A 590 0.62 4.63 -52.36
N PHE A 591 0.04 4.44 -53.54
CA PHE A 591 -1.11 3.57 -53.75
C PHE A 591 -1.19 3.10 -55.20
N ASP A 592 -1.64 1.87 -55.40
CA ASP A 592 -2.25 1.47 -56.67
C ASP A 592 -3.71 1.92 -56.66
N GLY A 593 -4.29 2.33 -57.80
CA GLY A 593 -5.72 2.67 -57.85
C GLY A 593 -6.05 3.83 -58.78
N VAL A 594 -7.03 4.63 -58.38
CA VAL A 594 -7.55 5.76 -59.17
C VAL A 594 -7.35 7.06 -58.41
N ALA A 595 -6.71 8.03 -59.06
CA ALA A 595 -6.71 9.42 -58.62
C ALA A 595 -7.80 10.18 -59.37
N PHE A 596 -8.61 10.93 -58.65
CA PHE A 596 -9.57 11.87 -59.20
C PHE A 596 -8.96 13.27 -59.12
N ALA A 597 -8.96 13.98 -60.24
CA ALA A 597 -8.58 15.38 -60.28
C ALA A 597 -9.66 16.14 -61.04
N GLY A 598 -10.54 16.82 -60.30
CA GLY A 598 -11.61 17.62 -60.88
C GLY A 598 -11.06 18.86 -61.58
N TYR A 599 -10.70 19.89 -60.82
CA TYR A 599 -10.19 21.17 -61.34
C TYR A 599 -8.67 21.30 -61.27
N GLY A 600 -7.96 20.20 -61.00
CA GLY A 600 -6.50 20.19 -60.92
C GLY A 600 -5.85 20.58 -62.25
N ALA A 601 -5.00 21.61 -62.23
CA ALA A 601 -4.02 21.86 -63.28
C ALA A 601 -2.72 21.16 -62.88
N PHE A 602 -2.33 20.13 -63.63
CA PHE A 602 -1.09 19.37 -63.41
C PHE A 602 0.13 20.05 -64.02
#